data_AF-A0A0J7LYP0-F1
#
_entry.id   AF-A0A0J7LYP0-F1
#
_cell.length_a   1.000
_cell.length_b   1.000
_cell.length_c   1.000
_cell.angle_alpha   90.00
_cell.angle_beta   90.00
_cell.angle_gamma   90.00
#
_symmetry.space_group_name_H-M   'P 1'
#
loop_
_entity.id
_entity.type
_entity.pdbx_description
1 polymer ?
#
loop_
_entity_poly.entity_id
_entity_poly.type
_entity_poly.pdbx_seq_one_letter_code
_entity_poly.pdbx_strand_id
1 'polypeptide(L)'
;MDNTNALRFGLSKALNTEPAPGERLALNVELPAGEVPEWVELLPAGEVLVGRDGRTWRNPNPQAVVDQFNLRGMDLVIDWEHATEHRAPKGEDAPAAAWVKEMEVRDGSVWGRTEWTPKAAQQLEAKAYRYLSPVFLFTRDERQIVRLTSAGLTNQPNLALTALNQQTHQEDFPVWKDLLKKLGLPEDATEAQAITALNQVQADLETAKNREANPSLDKYVPRADFDQAQQRAANAEQQLEGLKKQREDEAIETAINQALEDRKIAPATVEYHKAQCRTEGGLERFKAFVESAPVVAGDSGLDGRKVPGADKALNAETLQIASMMGNSEEDLKTYGGIN
;
A
#
# COMPACT_ATOMS: atom_id res chain seq x y z
N MET A 1 -1.70 36.04 -39.07
CA MET A 1 -3.00 36.20 -39.73
C MET A 1 -3.12 35.01 -40.69
N ASP A 2 -3.90 33.98 -40.47
CA ASP A 2 -4.93 33.71 -39.46
C ASP A 2 -4.98 32.20 -39.19
N ASN A 3 -5.07 31.87 -37.90
CA ASN A 3 -5.55 30.57 -37.44
C ASN A 3 -7.07 30.57 -37.59
N THR A 4 -7.62 29.68 -38.42
CA THR A 4 -9.05 29.33 -38.33
C THR A 4 -9.17 27.87 -37.94
N ASN A 5 -9.23 27.68 -36.63
CA ASN A 5 -9.55 26.44 -35.95
C ASN A 5 -11.07 26.22 -36.05
N ALA A 6 -11.54 25.59 -37.13
CA ALA A 6 -12.94 25.23 -37.28
C ALA A 6 -13.21 23.89 -36.56
N LEU A 7 -13.66 23.98 -35.30
CA LEU A 7 -14.23 22.88 -34.53
C LEU A 7 -15.39 22.24 -35.31
N ARG A 8 -15.18 21.04 -35.87
CA ARG A 8 -16.25 20.20 -36.42
C ARG A 8 -17.03 19.57 -35.26
N PHE A 9 -18.09 20.23 -34.81
CA PHE A 9 -19.14 19.60 -34.00
C PHE A 9 -19.89 18.59 -34.87
N GLY A 10 -19.38 17.35 -34.94
CA GLY A 10 -19.98 16.28 -35.72
C GLY A 10 -20.90 15.41 -34.87
N LEU A 11 -22.15 15.21 -35.31
CA LEU A 11 -23.00 14.15 -34.79
C LEU A 11 -22.51 12.78 -35.28
N SER A 12 -22.59 11.77 -34.42
CA SER A 12 -22.35 10.37 -34.75
C SER A 12 -23.63 9.56 -34.60
N LYS A 13 -23.73 8.43 -35.30
CA LYS A 13 -24.85 7.49 -35.19
C LYS A 13 -24.42 6.25 -34.42
N ALA A 14 -25.22 5.82 -33.44
CA ALA A 14 -24.98 4.57 -32.71
C ALA A 14 -25.69 3.41 -33.42
N LEU A 15 -24.92 2.45 -33.95
CA LEU A 15 -25.42 1.24 -34.61
C LEU A 15 -24.88 -0.01 -33.91
N ASN A 16 -25.69 -1.06 -33.93
CA ASN A 16 -25.46 -2.34 -33.26
C ASN A 16 -24.30 -3.18 -33.87
N THR A 17 -23.73 -2.78 -35.01
CA THR A 17 -22.88 -3.61 -35.86
C THR A 17 -21.36 -3.48 -35.65
N GLU A 18 -20.88 -2.93 -34.52
CA GLU A 18 -19.45 -3.02 -34.18
C GLU A 18 -19.17 -4.32 -33.41
N PRO A 19 -18.32 -5.23 -33.94
CA PRO A 19 -18.19 -6.59 -33.39
C PRO A 19 -17.41 -6.57 -32.08
N ALA A 20 -18.03 -7.06 -31.00
CA ALA A 20 -17.35 -7.50 -29.79
C ALA A 20 -17.65 -8.99 -29.54
N PRO A 21 -16.66 -9.79 -29.11
CA PRO A 21 -16.87 -11.19 -28.77
C PRO A 21 -17.47 -11.28 -27.36
N GLY A 22 -18.67 -11.83 -27.22
CA GLY A 22 -19.30 -12.01 -25.91
C GLY A 22 -20.54 -12.90 -25.99
N GLU A 23 -20.63 -13.83 -25.06
CA GLU A 23 -21.55 -14.98 -25.06
C GLU A 23 -23.03 -14.58 -25.09
N ARG A 24 -23.78 -15.30 -25.94
CA ARG A 24 -25.22 -15.15 -26.10
C ARG A 24 -25.95 -15.97 -25.04
N LEU A 25 -26.43 -15.30 -24.00
CA LEU A 25 -27.42 -15.87 -23.08
C LEU A 25 -28.82 -15.43 -23.53
N ALA A 26 -29.60 -16.38 -24.05
CA ALA A 26 -31.03 -16.21 -24.29
C ALA A 26 -31.80 -16.96 -23.19
N LEU A 27 -32.69 -16.25 -22.48
CA LEU A 27 -33.69 -16.88 -21.61
C LEU A 27 -35.10 -16.51 -22.04
N ASN A 28 -35.98 -17.50 -22.02
CA ASN A 28 -37.44 -17.44 -22.16
C ASN A 28 -38.07 -17.95 -20.85
N VAL A 29 -39.26 -17.46 -20.46
CA VAL A 29 -40.51 -18.21 -20.12
C VAL A 29 -41.69 -17.22 -19.89
N GLU A 30 -42.95 -17.72 -19.87
CA GLU A 30 -44.23 -17.23 -20.47
C GLU A 30 -45.32 -16.53 -19.60
N LEU A 31 -46.01 -15.52 -20.18
CA LEU A 31 -47.43 -15.16 -19.90
C LEU A 31 -48.33 -15.27 -21.15
N PRO A 32 -49.67 -15.25 -20.98
CA PRO A 32 -50.61 -15.96 -21.85
C PRO A 32 -50.67 -15.31 -23.23
N ALA A 33 -51.17 -16.09 -24.19
CA ALA A 33 -51.32 -15.69 -25.57
C ALA A 33 -51.88 -14.27 -25.73
N GLY A 34 -51.24 -13.46 -26.58
CA GLY A 34 -52.01 -12.86 -27.68
C GLY A 34 -51.85 -11.38 -28.00
N GLU A 35 -51.07 -10.56 -27.30
CA GLU A 35 -51.04 -9.11 -27.63
C GLU A 35 -49.64 -8.55 -27.84
N VAL A 36 -49.42 -8.10 -29.07
CA VAL A 36 -48.27 -7.31 -29.48
C VAL A 36 -48.34 -5.95 -28.76
N PRO A 37 -47.28 -5.50 -28.07
CA PRO A 37 -47.36 -4.30 -27.25
C PRO A 37 -47.62 -3.07 -28.11
N GLU A 38 -48.61 -2.27 -27.72
CA GLU A 38 -48.86 -0.97 -28.35
C GLU A 38 -47.74 0.02 -27.96
N TRP A 39 -47.26 -0.02 -26.72
CA TRP A 39 -46.17 0.84 -26.24
C TRP A 39 -44.90 0.04 -26.02
N VAL A 40 -43.79 0.55 -26.54
CA VAL A 40 -42.47 -0.08 -26.43
C VAL A 40 -41.45 0.86 -25.86
N GLU A 41 -40.54 0.34 -25.05
CA GLU A 41 -39.40 1.10 -24.57
C GLU A 41 -38.38 1.27 -25.70
N LEU A 42 -37.92 2.51 -25.91
CA LEU A 42 -36.94 2.86 -26.94
C LEU A 42 -35.61 3.27 -26.34
N LEU A 43 -35.59 3.95 -25.19
CA LEU A 43 -34.38 4.24 -24.42
C LEU A 43 -34.66 4.01 -22.93
N PRO A 44 -33.75 3.36 -22.19
CA PRO A 44 -33.94 3.15 -20.76
C PRO A 44 -33.70 4.44 -19.96
N ALA A 45 -34.22 4.44 -18.73
CA ALA A 45 -33.95 5.49 -17.76
C ALA A 45 -32.47 5.55 -17.37
N GLY A 46 -32.03 6.74 -16.96
CA GLY A 46 -30.69 7.00 -16.46
C GLY A 46 -29.93 8.03 -17.29
N GLU A 47 -29.04 8.78 -16.63
CA GLU A 47 -28.24 9.81 -17.30
C GLU A 47 -27.16 9.21 -18.21
N VAL A 48 -26.71 7.99 -17.93
CA VAL A 48 -25.70 7.27 -18.71
C VAL A 48 -26.26 5.92 -19.12
N LEU A 49 -26.37 5.70 -20.43
CA LEU A 49 -26.79 4.45 -21.04
C LEU A 49 -25.55 3.66 -21.46
N VAL A 50 -25.52 2.38 -21.12
CA VAL A 50 -24.40 1.47 -21.44
C VAL A 50 -24.89 0.40 -22.40
N GLY A 51 -24.24 0.27 -23.54
CA GLY A 51 -24.47 -0.81 -24.49
C GLY A 51 -23.86 -2.12 -24.01
N ARG A 52 -24.38 -3.25 -24.49
CA ARG A 52 -23.81 -4.59 -24.26
C ARG A 52 -22.41 -4.73 -24.84
N ASP A 53 -22.08 -3.89 -25.81
CA ASP A 53 -20.74 -3.72 -26.38
C ASP A 53 -19.78 -2.88 -25.52
N GLY A 54 -20.23 -2.37 -24.36
CA GLY A 54 -19.45 -1.55 -23.44
C GLY A 54 -19.36 -0.06 -23.82
N ARG A 55 -19.96 0.38 -24.93
CA ARG A 55 -20.02 1.81 -25.29
C ARG A 55 -21.02 2.52 -24.38
N THR A 56 -20.76 3.80 -24.11
CA THR A 56 -21.60 4.62 -23.23
C THR A 56 -22.10 5.87 -23.94
N TRP A 57 -23.33 6.26 -23.61
CA TRP A 57 -23.99 7.48 -24.10
C TRP A 57 -24.67 8.20 -22.96
N ARG A 58 -24.84 9.51 -23.09
CA ARG A 58 -25.51 10.34 -22.09
C ARG A 58 -26.91 10.70 -22.53
N ASN A 59 -27.89 10.55 -21.64
CA ASN A 59 -29.26 11.02 -21.83
C ASN A 59 -29.74 11.80 -20.58
N PRO A 60 -29.11 12.95 -20.25
CA PRO A 60 -29.44 13.71 -19.05
C PRO A 60 -30.82 14.37 -19.14
N ASN A 61 -31.40 14.46 -20.34
CA ASN A 61 -32.73 15.01 -20.56
C ASN A 61 -33.50 14.16 -21.59
N PRO A 62 -34.15 13.07 -21.15
CA PRO A 62 -34.98 12.22 -22.01
C PRO A 62 -36.12 12.98 -22.70
N GLN A 63 -36.64 14.03 -22.05
CA GLN A 63 -37.71 14.85 -22.62
C GLN A 63 -37.25 15.57 -23.89
N ALA A 64 -35.98 15.98 -23.97
CA ALA A 64 -35.43 16.58 -25.19
C ALA A 64 -35.47 15.63 -26.40
N VAL A 65 -35.37 14.31 -26.18
CA VAL A 65 -35.48 13.30 -27.25
C VAL A 65 -36.92 13.22 -27.76
N VAL A 66 -37.91 13.27 -26.85
CA VAL A 66 -39.34 13.31 -27.19
C VAL A 66 -39.69 14.61 -27.91
N ASP A 67 -39.19 15.75 -27.44
CA ASP A 67 -39.42 17.05 -28.07
C ASP A 67 -38.84 17.10 -29.49
N GLN A 68 -37.67 16.49 -29.70
CA GLN A 68 -37.07 16.34 -31.04
C GLN A 68 -37.90 15.45 -31.97
N PHE A 69 -38.51 14.38 -31.45
CA PHE A 69 -39.43 13.54 -32.21
C PHE A 69 -40.66 14.34 -32.65
N ASN A 70 -41.31 15.04 -31.73
CA ASN A 70 -42.49 15.86 -31.99
C ASN A 70 -42.19 17.01 -32.96
N LEU A 71 -41.04 17.68 -32.80
CA LEU A 71 -40.59 18.76 -33.68
C LEU A 71 -40.36 18.29 -35.12
N ARG A 72 -39.84 17.07 -35.29
CA ARG A 72 -39.57 16.48 -36.61
C ARG A 72 -40.87 16.11 -37.33
N GLY A 73 -41.94 15.80 -36.60
CA GLY A 73 -43.26 15.48 -37.15
C GLY A 73 -43.26 14.28 -38.10
N MET A 74 -42.30 13.37 -37.95
CA MET A 74 -42.18 12.18 -38.78
C MET A 74 -42.12 10.94 -37.89
N ASP A 75 -42.99 9.98 -38.20
CA ASP A 75 -43.01 8.68 -37.55
C ASP A 75 -41.62 8.02 -37.59
N LEU A 76 -41.25 7.38 -36.49
CA LEU A 76 -39.98 6.67 -36.40
C LEU A 76 -40.16 5.22 -36.86
N VAL A 77 -39.39 4.83 -37.87
CA VAL A 77 -39.44 3.49 -38.42
C VAL A 77 -38.84 2.48 -37.45
N ILE A 78 -39.55 1.38 -37.25
CA ILE A 78 -39.00 0.13 -36.73
C ILE A 78 -38.81 -0.79 -37.93
N ASP A 79 -37.59 -1.22 -38.23
CA ASP A 79 -37.27 -2.12 -39.34
C ASP A 79 -36.82 -3.49 -38.83
N TRP A 80 -36.54 -4.44 -39.73
CA TRP A 80 -35.88 -5.69 -39.35
C TRP A 80 -34.36 -5.54 -39.41
N GLU A 81 -33.67 -5.89 -38.32
CA GLU A 81 -32.19 -5.99 -38.28
C GLU A 81 -31.48 -4.73 -38.84
N HIS A 82 -31.99 -3.54 -38.53
CA HIS A 82 -31.42 -2.25 -38.93
C HIS A 82 -31.35 -2.08 -40.46
N ALA A 83 -32.32 -2.64 -41.20
CA ALA A 83 -32.35 -2.57 -42.66
C ALA A 83 -32.36 -1.14 -43.21
N THR A 84 -33.04 -0.19 -42.57
CA THR A 84 -33.02 1.23 -42.96
C THR A 84 -31.62 1.84 -42.86
N GLU A 85 -30.75 1.28 -42.01
CA GLU A 85 -29.39 1.78 -41.78
C GLU A 85 -28.35 1.14 -42.68
N HIS A 86 -28.55 -0.12 -43.08
CA HIS A 86 -27.54 -0.88 -43.83
C HIS A 86 -27.96 -1.27 -45.26
N ARG A 87 -29.25 -1.38 -45.54
CA ARG A 87 -29.81 -1.81 -46.84
C ARG A 87 -30.36 -0.62 -47.63
N ALA A 88 -31.15 0.26 -47.00
CA ALA A 88 -31.69 1.43 -47.68
C ALA A 88 -30.62 2.34 -48.32
N PRO A 89 -29.45 2.60 -47.68
CA PRO A 89 -28.40 3.41 -48.32
C PRO A 89 -27.77 2.75 -49.56
N LYS A 90 -27.94 1.44 -49.73
CA LYS A 90 -27.48 0.67 -50.90
C LYS A 90 -28.56 0.57 -51.99
N GLY A 91 -29.73 1.19 -51.79
CA GLY A 91 -30.87 1.07 -52.68
C GLY A 91 -31.59 -0.29 -52.60
N GLU A 92 -31.31 -1.08 -51.55
CA GLU A 92 -32.01 -2.34 -51.30
C GLU A 92 -33.27 -2.13 -50.46
N ASP A 93 -34.20 -3.08 -50.54
CA ASP A 93 -35.44 -3.05 -49.76
C ASP A 93 -35.18 -3.05 -48.24
N ALA A 94 -35.80 -2.08 -47.57
CA ALA A 94 -35.82 -1.90 -46.12
C ALA A 94 -37.26 -1.62 -45.62
N PRO A 95 -38.14 -2.64 -45.63
CA PRO A 95 -39.52 -2.46 -45.21
C PRO A 95 -39.63 -2.18 -43.71
N ALA A 96 -40.61 -1.36 -43.33
CA ALA A 96 -40.95 -1.11 -41.93
C ALA A 96 -41.67 -2.34 -41.32
N ALA A 97 -41.21 -2.77 -40.16
CA ALA A 97 -41.90 -3.71 -39.27
C ALA A 97 -43.00 -2.99 -38.46
N ALA A 98 -42.75 -1.76 -38.04
CA ALA A 98 -43.72 -0.90 -37.36
C ALA A 98 -43.35 0.60 -37.50
N TRP A 99 -44.27 1.45 -37.05
CA TRP A 99 -44.08 2.89 -36.96
C TRP A 99 -44.36 3.38 -35.56
N VAL A 100 -43.42 4.11 -34.97
CA VAL A 100 -43.67 4.85 -33.73
C VAL A 100 -44.36 6.16 -34.07
N LYS A 101 -45.59 6.32 -33.57
CA LYS A 101 -46.49 7.46 -33.84
C LYS A 101 -46.39 8.55 -32.77
N GLU A 102 -46.15 8.14 -31.53
CA GLU A 102 -46.09 9.01 -30.36
C GLU A 102 -44.91 8.59 -29.49
N MET A 103 -44.32 9.54 -28.77
CA MET A 103 -43.28 9.27 -27.79
C MET A 103 -43.55 10.01 -26.47
N GLU A 104 -43.23 9.35 -25.37
CA GLU A 104 -43.44 9.88 -24.02
C GLU A 104 -42.28 9.47 -23.10
N VAL A 105 -41.98 10.31 -22.11
CA VAL A 105 -41.09 9.93 -21.01
C VAL A 105 -41.94 9.31 -19.90
N ARG A 106 -41.61 8.08 -19.50
CA ARG A 106 -42.24 7.36 -18.38
C ARG A 106 -41.15 6.88 -17.44
N ASP A 107 -41.16 7.40 -16.21
CA ASP A 107 -40.18 7.10 -15.16
C ASP A 107 -38.72 7.26 -15.64
N GLY A 108 -38.45 8.30 -16.44
CA GLY A 108 -37.14 8.60 -17.01
C GLY A 108 -36.77 7.80 -18.27
N SER A 109 -37.55 6.80 -18.64
CA SER A 109 -37.37 6.02 -19.88
C SER A 109 -38.16 6.65 -21.03
N VAL A 110 -37.67 6.53 -22.27
CA VAL A 110 -38.38 7.00 -23.47
C VAL A 110 -39.17 5.83 -24.05
N TRP A 111 -40.48 5.98 -24.10
CA TRP A 111 -41.43 5.02 -24.66
C TRP A 111 -42.03 5.54 -25.96
N GLY A 112 -42.39 4.64 -26.87
CA GLY A 112 -43.04 4.95 -28.13
C GLY A 112 -44.30 4.12 -28.38
N ARG A 113 -45.36 4.76 -28.88
CA ARG A 113 -46.59 4.09 -29.32
C ARG A 113 -46.39 3.58 -30.73
N THR A 114 -46.57 2.28 -30.93
CA THR A 114 -46.21 1.55 -32.14
C THR A 114 -47.44 1.05 -32.89
N GLU A 115 -47.42 1.26 -34.20
CA GLU A 115 -48.35 0.65 -35.14
C GLU A 115 -47.61 -0.46 -35.88
N TRP A 116 -47.90 -1.72 -35.53
CA TRP A 116 -47.24 -2.89 -36.09
C TRP A 116 -47.84 -3.30 -37.43
N THR A 117 -46.98 -3.71 -38.36
CA THR A 117 -47.44 -4.39 -39.57
C THR A 117 -47.96 -5.80 -39.23
N PRO A 118 -48.91 -6.37 -40.00
CA PRO A 118 -49.40 -7.73 -39.75
C PRO A 118 -48.29 -8.79 -39.71
N LYS A 119 -47.25 -8.62 -40.54
CA LYS A 119 -46.09 -9.51 -40.57
C LYS A 119 -45.27 -9.43 -39.28
N ALA A 120 -44.98 -8.21 -38.81
CA ALA A 120 -44.22 -8.03 -37.58
C ALA A 120 -45.03 -8.50 -36.35
N ALA A 121 -46.33 -8.21 -36.32
CA ALA A 121 -47.23 -8.67 -35.26
C ALA A 121 -47.21 -10.20 -35.14
N GLN A 122 -47.38 -10.92 -36.25
CA GLN A 122 -47.29 -12.38 -36.28
C GLN A 122 -45.91 -12.88 -35.79
N GLN A 123 -44.83 -12.20 -36.16
CA GLN A 123 -43.48 -12.59 -35.74
C GLN A 123 -43.21 -12.32 -34.26
N LEU A 124 -43.82 -11.30 -33.67
CA LEU A 124 -43.74 -11.00 -32.25
C LEU A 124 -44.55 -12.00 -31.43
N GLU A 125 -45.77 -12.33 -31.86
CA GLU A 125 -46.61 -13.39 -31.28
C GLU A 125 -45.89 -14.74 -31.32
N ALA A 126 -45.29 -15.07 -32.47
CA ALA A 126 -44.50 -16.29 -32.65
C ALA A 126 -43.11 -16.25 -31.99
N LYS A 127 -42.74 -15.13 -31.34
CA LYS A 127 -41.43 -14.91 -30.70
C LYS A 127 -40.23 -15.06 -31.65
N ALA A 128 -40.43 -14.90 -32.96
CA ALA A 128 -39.36 -14.90 -33.97
C ALA A 128 -38.41 -13.70 -33.79
N TYR A 129 -38.94 -12.60 -33.25
CA TYR A 129 -38.19 -11.45 -32.76
C TYR A 129 -38.67 -11.09 -31.35
N ARG A 130 -37.75 -10.66 -30.48
CA ARG A 130 -38.06 -10.38 -29.06
C ARG A 130 -37.61 -9.02 -28.56
N TYR A 131 -36.75 -8.33 -29.30
CA TYR A 131 -36.09 -7.13 -28.82
C TYR A 131 -36.12 -6.00 -29.85
N LEU A 132 -36.08 -4.77 -29.32
CA LEU A 132 -35.78 -3.57 -30.09
C LEU A 132 -34.35 -3.12 -29.83
N SER A 133 -33.75 -2.52 -30.84
CA SER A 133 -32.45 -1.87 -30.74
C SER A 133 -32.55 -0.48 -31.37
N PRO A 134 -32.68 0.59 -30.56
CA PRO A 134 -32.78 1.95 -31.05
C PRO A 134 -31.52 2.37 -31.78
N VAL A 135 -31.68 3.23 -32.75
CA VAL A 135 -30.62 3.95 -33.45
C VAL A 135 -30.83 5.41 -33.18
N PHE A 136 -29.77 6.08 -32.74
CA PHE A 136 -29.83 7.49 -32.38
C PHE A 136 -28.59 8.24 -32.85
N LEU A 137 -28.77 9.54 -33.02
CA LEU A 137 -27.65 10.47 -33.17
C LEU A 137 -27.21 10.97 -31.80
N PHE A 138 -25.89 11.11 -31.65
CA PHE A 138 -25.27 11.63 -30.45
C PHE A 138 -24.15 12.62 -30.77
N THR A 139 -23.85 13.52 -29.84
CA THR A 139 -22.71 14.45 -29.95
C THR A 139 -21.40 13.74 -29.63
N ARG A 140 -20.35 13.93 -30.44
CA ARG A 140 -19.08 13.18 -30.25
C ARG A 140 -18.29 13.57 -29.00
N ASP A 141 -18.40 14.82 -28.58
CA ASP A 141 -17.74 15.42 -27.44
C ASP A 141 -18.32 14.92 -26.12
N GLU A 142 -19.62 15.04 -25.93
CA GLU A 142 -20.30 14.70 -24.67
C GLU A 142 -20.96 13.32 -24.68
N ARG A 143 -20.94 12.64 -25.83
CA ARG A 143 -21.71 11.40 -26.10
C ARG A 143 -23.20 11.55 -25.81
N GLN A 144 -23.73 12.78 -25.89
CA GLN A 144 -25.12 13.06 -25.53
C GLN A 144 -26.05 12.66 -26.67
N ILE A 145 -27.07 11.87 -26.35
CA ILE A 145 -28.15 11.50 -27.28
C ILE A 145 -28.93 12.77 -27.65
N VAL A 146 -29.05 12.98 -28.95
CA VAL A 146 -29.75 14.15 -29.52
C VAL A 146 -31.13 13.74 -30.00
N ARG A 147 -31.23 12.64 -30.75
CA ARG A 147 -32.52 12.16 -31.28
C ARG A 147 -32.44 10.72 -31.74
N LEU A 148 -33.58 10.04 -31.72
CA LEU A 148 -33.77 8.74 -32.37
C LEU A 148 -33.91 8.91 -33.89
N THR A 149 -33.40 7.94 -34.65
CA THR A 149 -33.50 7.92 -36.12
C THR A 149 -34.36 6.77 -36.63
N SER A 150 -34.21 5.59 -36.02
CA SER A 150 -34.91 4.34 -36.33
C SER A 150 -34.76 3.40 -35.13
N ALA A 151 -35.43 2.25 -35.17
CA ALA A 151 -35.12 1.13 -34.27
C ALA A 151 -35.16 -0.19 -35.06
N GLY A 152 -34.29 -1.13 -34.70
CA GLY A 152 -34.28 -2.46 -35.30
C GLY A 152 -35.06 -3.45 -34.44
N LEU A 153 -36.04 -4.15 -35.02
CA LEU A 153 -36.58 -5.40 -34.51
C LEU A 153 -35.53 -6.49 -34.74
N THR A 154 -34.89 -6.93 -33.66
CA THR A 154 -33.69 -7.78 -33.70
C THR A 154 -33.68 -8.80 -32.58
N ASN A 155 -32.88 -9.85 -32.74
CA ASN A 155 -32.58 -10.81 -31.68
C ASN A 155 -31.29 -10.51 -30.90
N GLN A 156 -30.56 -9.45 -31.27
CA GLN A 156 -29.30 -9.05 -30.65
C GLN A 156 -29.32 -7.55 -30.31
N PRO A 157 -30.12 -7.06 -29.35
CA PRO A 157 -30.18 -5.63 -29.07
C PRO A 157 -28.89 -5.13 -28.38
N ASN A 158 -28.51 -3.87 -28.63
CA ASN A 158 -27.34 -3.28 -27.97
C ASN A 158 -27.66 -2.70 -26.59
N LEU A 159 -28.82 -2.06 -26.41
CA LEU A 159 -29.26 -1.57 -25.11
C LEU A 159 -30.10 -2.62 -24.38
N ALA A 160 -29.99 -2.65 -23.06
CA ALA A 160 -30.90 -3.43 -22.22
C ALA A 160 -32.24 -2.68 -22.11
N LEU A 161 -33.20 -3.05 -22.95
CA LEU A 161 -34.58 -2.55 -22.94
C LEU A 161 -35.53 -3.64 -22.40
N THR A 162 -36.68 -3.20 -21.91
CA THR A 162 -37.84 -4.04 -21.61
C THR A 162 -38.15 -4.86 -22.85
N ALA A 163 -38.13 -6.19 -22.73
CA ALA A 163 -38.45 -7.04 -23.87
C ALA A 163 -39.91 -6.85 -24.28
N LEU A 164 -40.19 -6.89 -25.58
CA LEU A 164 -41.54 -6.63 -26.12
C LEU A 164 -42.61 -7.60 -25.59
N ASN A 165 -42.16 -8.77 -25.12
CA ASN A 165 -42.97 -9.74 -24.40
C ASN A 165 -42.30 -10.02 -23.05
N GLN A 166 -42.60 -9.22 -22.01
CA GLN A 166 -42.18 -9.49 -20.63
C GLN A 166 -43.36 -9.90 -19.77
N GLN A 167 -43.23 -11.07 -19.14
CA GLN A 167 -43.84 -11.36 -17.85
C GLN A 167 -42.90 -10.85 -16.76
N THR A 168 -43.44 -10.16 -15.77
CA THR A 168 -42.77 -9.86 -14.51
C THR A 168 -42.49 -11.17 -13.80
N HIS A 169 -41.25 -11.64 -13.89
CA HIS A 169 -40.74 -12.65 -12.99
C HIS A 169 -39.41 -12.14 -12.46
N GLN A 170 -39.38 -11.94 -11.14
CA GLN A 170 -38.17 -11.80 -10.36
C GLN A 170 -37.46 -13.15 -10.47
N GLU A 171 -36.62 -13.34 -11.49
CA GLU A 171 -35.84 -14.55 -11.64
C GLU A 171 -34.40 -14.34 -11.20
N ASP A 172 -33.94 -15.36 -10.48
CA ASP A 172 -32.57 -15.67 -10.10
C ASP A 172 -31.54 -15.24 -11.15
N PHE A 173 -31.00 -14.04 -11.02
CA PHE A 173 -29.75 -13.72 -11.68
C PHE A 173 -28.66 -14.58 -11.02
N PRO A 174 -27.90 -15.39 -11.80
CA PRO A 174 -26.72 -16.07 -11.26
C PRO A 174 -25.76 -15.06 -10.63
N VAL A 175 -25.68 -13.85 -11.20
CA VAL A 175 -24.89 -12.73 -10.69
C VAL A 175 -25.47 -12.14 -9.40
N TRP A 176 -26.80 -12.11 -9.23
CA TRP A 176 -27.42 -11.65 -7.98
C TRP A 176 -27.21 -12.66 -6.86
N LYS A 177 -27.42 -13.95 -7.12
CA LYS A 177 -27.12 -15.00 -6.14
C LYS A 177 -25.64 -15.06 -5.80
N ASP A 178 -24.76 -14.94 -6.78
CA ASP A 178 -23.32 -14.88 -6.53
C ASP A 178 -22.93 -13.59 -5.80
N LEU A 179 -23.56 -12.45 -6.08
CA LEU A 179 -23.35 -11.20 -5.37
C LEU A 179 -23.80 -11.32 -3.91
N LEU A 180 -25.02 -11.80 -3.67
CA LEU A 180 -25.56 -12.03 -2.33
C LEU A 180 -24.69 -13.04 -1.56
N LYS A 181 -24.27 -14.13 -2.20
CA LYS A 181 -23.35 -15.10 -1.61
C LYS A 181 -21.98 -14.51 -1.29
N LYS A 182 -21.42 -13.68 -2.17
CA LYS A 182 -20.16 -12.94 -1.93
C LYS A 182 -20.31 -11.89 -0.82
N LEU A 183 -21.50 -11.30 -0.67
CA LEU A 183 -21.85 -10.36 0.39
C LEU A 183 -22.29 -11.06 1.69
N GLY A 184 -22.40 -12.39 1.71
CA GLY A 184 -22.85 -13.18 2.87
C GLY A 184 -24.33 -13.02 3.21
N LEU A 185 -25.16 -12.58 2.26
CA LEU A 185 -26.59 -12.35 2.42
C LEU A 185 -27.41 -13.57 1.96
N PRO A 186 -28.64 -13.76 2.50
CA PRO A 186 -29.53 -14.83 2.07
C PRO A 186 -30.01 -14.62 0.62
N GLU A 187 -30.33 -15.71 -0.09
CA GLU A 187 -30.66 -15.68 -1.53
C GLU A 187 -31.91 -14.87 -1.89
N ASP A 188 -32.80 -14.63 -0.92
CA ASP A 188 -34.01 -13.81 -1.03
C ASP A 188 -33.79 -12.35 -0.60
N ALA A 189 -32.55 -11.97 -0.28
CA ALA A 189 -32.24 -10.60 0.10
C ALA A 189 -32.60 -9.60 -1.01
N THR A 190 -33.22 -8.52 -0.59
CA THR A 190 -33.68 -7.42 -1.45
C THR A 190 -32.52 -6.56 -1.95
N GLU A 191 -32.78 -5.81 -3.02
CA GLU A 191 -31.80 -4.90 -3.61
C GLU A 191 -31.23 -3.90 -2.59
N ALA A 192 -32.11 -3.30 -1.78
CA ALA A 192 -31.73 -2.37 -0.72
C ALA A 192 -30.81 -3.00 0.33
N GLN A 193 -30.99 -4.29 0.65
CA GLN A 193 -30.14 -5.00 1.60
C GLN A 193 -28.75 -5.27 1.02
N ALA A 194 -28.65 -5.62 -0.27
CA ALA A 194 -27.34 -5.81 -0.90
C ALA A 194 -26.57 -4.50 -1.09
N ILE A 195 -27.26 -3.40 -1.45
CA ILE A 195 -26.63 -2.07 -1.53
C ILE A 195 -26.09 -1.66 -0.15
N THR A 196 -26.86 -1.92 0.92
CA THR A 196 -26.41 -1.65 2.30
C THR A 196 -25.17 -2.46 2.65
N ALA A 197 -25.16 -3.77 2.35
CA ALA A 197 -24.00 -4.63 2.59
C ALA A 197 -22.77 -4.22 1.75
N LEU A 198 -22.97 -3.83 0.49
CA LEU A 198 -21.90 -3.36 -0.38
C LEU A 198 -21.27 -2.06 0.14
N ASN A 199 -22.09 -1.11 0.60
CA ASN A 199 -21.60 0.13 1.23
C ASN A 199 -20.79 -0.16 2.50
N GLN A 200 -21.22 -1.15 3.30
CA GLN A 200 -20.47 -1.57 4.48
C GLN A 200 -19.11 -2.18 4.10
N VAL A 201 -19.06 -3.05 3.09
CA VAL A 201 -17.81 -3.64 2.59
C VAL A 201 -16.86 -2.55 2.06
N GLN A 202 -17.37 -1.52 1.37
CA GLN A 202 -16.55 -0.39 0.94
C GLN A 202 -16.01 0.41 2.12
N ALA A 203 -16.83 0.68 3.15
CA ALA A 203 -16.38 1.39 4.35
C ALA A 203 -15.32 0.59 5.13
N ASP A 204 -15.47 -0.73 5.21
CA ASP A 204 -14.52 -1.63 5.85
C ASP A 204 -13.21 -1.71 5.05
N LEU A 205 -13.28 -1.74 3.70
CA LEU A 205 -12.11 -1.68 2.82
C LEU A 205 -11.34 -0.38 3.01
N GLU A 206 -12.03 0.77 3.04
CA GLU A 206 -11.40 2.06 3.30
C GLU A 206 -10.76 2.10 4.70
N THR A 207 -11.44 1.54 5.71
CA THR A 207 -10.86 1.40 7.06
C THR A 207 -9.63 0.49 7.06
N ALA A 208 -9.65 -0.62 6.33
CA ALA A 208 -8.54 -1.56 6.23
C ALA A 208 -7.34 -0.95 5.50
N LYS A 209 -7.55 -0.27 4.37
CA LYS A 209 -6.51 0.48 3.66
C LYS A 209 -5.90 1.57 4.51
N ASN A 210 -6.73 2.30 5.27
CA ASN A 210 -6.25 3.33 6.19
C ASN A 210 -5.47 2.74 7.38
N ARG A 211 -5.83 1.54 7.86
CA ARG A 211 -5.04 0.79 8.86
C ARG A 211 -3.72 0.25 8.28
N GLU A 212 -3.69 -0.10 7.01
CA GLU A 212 -2.48 -0.52 6.31
C GLU A 212 -1.54 0.67 6.07
N ALA A 213 -2.09 1.86 5.79
CA ALA A 213 -1.32 3.09 5.64
C ALA A 213 -0.82 3.68 6.97
N ASN A 214 -1.55 3.49 8.07
CA ASN A 214 -1.18 3.93 9.42
C ASN A 214 -1.29 2.76 10.43
N PRO A 215 -0.32 1.83 10.44
CA PRO A 215 -0.28 0.77 11.43
C PRO A 215 -0.16 1.37 12.84
N SER A 216 -1.02 0.91 13.76
CA SER A 216 -1.01 1.37 15.15
C SER A 216 0.34 1.06 15.81
N LEU A 217 0.96 2.11 16.37
CA LEU A 217 2.24 2.01 17.08
C LEU A 217 2.16 1.20 18.38
N ASP A 218 0.95 0.91 18.87
CA ASP A 218 0.74 0.03 20.03
C ASP A 218 1.02 -1.45 19.70
N LYS A 219 0.98 -1.81 18.41
CA LYS A 219 1.20 -3.19 17.94
C LYS A 219 2.38 -3.32 16.98
N TYR A 220 2.78 -2.24 16.33
CA TYR A 220 3.82 -2.24 15.30
C TYR A 220 4.86 -1.18 15.60
N VAL A 221 6.14 -1.59 15.61
CA VAL A 221 7.27 -0.66 15.73
C VAL A 221 7.89 -0.48 14.34
N PRO A 222 8.11 0.77 13.87
CA PRO A 222 8.83 1.01 12.63
C PRO A 222 10.19 0.33 12.65
N ARG A 223 10.55 -0.34 11.54
CA ARG A 223 11.78 -1.14 11.48
C ARG A 223 13.04 -0.32 11.78
N ALA A 224 13.09 0.93 11.31
CA ALA A 224 14.20 1.84 11.59
C ALA A 224 14.36 2.13 13.09
N ASP A 225 13.26 2.36 13.82
CA ASP A 225 13.28 2.61 15.26
C ASP A 225 13.70 1.36 16.03
N PHE A 226 13.22 0.18 15.61
CA PHE A 226 13.63 -1.10 16.18
C PHE A 226 15.13 -1.35 16.00
N ASP A 227 15.64 -1.18 14.78
CA ASP A 227 17.05 -1.37 14.46
C ASP A 227 17.93 -0.38 15.25
N GLN A 228 17.48 0.88 15.39
CA GLN A 228 18.17 1.90 16.20
C GLN A 228 18.19 1.54 17.69
N ALA A 229 17.07 1.05 18.24
CA ALA A 229 16.99 0.61 19.63
C ALA A 229 17.92 -0.58 19.89
N GLN A 230 17.94 -1.56 18.97
CA GLN A 230 18.81 -2.72 19.06
C GLN A 230 20.29 -2.31 19.00
N GLN A 231 20.67 -1.39 18.11
CA GLN A 231 22.04 -0.90 18.02
C GLN A 231 22.47 -0.14 19.29
N ARG A 232 21.58 0.68 19.87
CA ARG A 232 21.85 1.36 21.14
C ARG A 232 22.03 0.36 22.29
N ALA A 233 21.21 -0.68 22.36
CA ALA A 233 21.33 -1.74 23.36
C ALA A 233 22.68 -2.47 23.22
N ALA A 234 23.05 -2.89 22.00
CA ALA A 234 24.33 -3.55 21.75
C ALA A 234 25.53 -2.66 22.12
N ASN A 235 25.48 -1.37 21.78
CA ASN A 235 26.53 -0.42 22.15
C ASN A 235 26.62 -0.24 23.67
N ALA A 236 25.48 -0.14 24.37
CA ALA A 236 25.45 -0.01 25.82
C ALA A 236 25.98 -1.27 26.51
N GLU A 237 25.64 -2.47 26.01
CA GLU A 237 26.17 -3.74 26.52
C GLU A 237 27.69 -3.83 26.35
N GLN A 238 28.21 -3.44 25.18
CA GLN A 238 29.66 -3.38 24.94
C GLN A 238 30.36 -2.37 25.85
N GLN A 239 29.77 -1.19 26.07
CA GLN A 239 30.30 -0.19 26.99
C GLN A 239 30.29 -0.69 28.44
N LEU A 240 29.22 -1.36 28.87
CA LEU A 240 29.13 -1.94 30.21
C LEU A 240 30.18 -3.03 30.42
N GLU A 241 30.41 -3.88 29.43
CA GLU A 241 31.45 -4.91 29.48
C GLU A 241 32.86 -4.28 29.54
N GLY A 242 33.10 -3.22 28.75
CA GLY A 242 34.34 -2.46 28.81
C GLY A 242 34.57 -1.81 30.18
N LEU A 243 33.54 -1.18 30.75
CA LEU A 243 33.62 -0.56 32.08
C LEU A 243 33.82 -1.58 33.19
N LYS A 244 33.23 -2.78 33.09
CA LYS A 244 33.47 -3.87 34.05
C LYS A 244 34.93 -4.30 34.04
N LYS A 245 35.49 -4.58 32.85
CA LYS A 245 36.91 -4.93 32.70
C LYS A 245 37.84 -3.84 33.21
N GLN A 246 37.54 -2.59 32.89
CA GLN A 246 38.31 -1.45 33.38
C GLN A 246 38.30 -1.39 34.92
N ARG A 247 37.14 -1.53 35.56
CA ARG A 247 37.06 -1.56 37.04
C ARG A 247 37.78 -2.76 37.65
N GLU A 248 37.70 -3.93 37.03
CA GLU A 248 38.42 -5.11 37.48
C GLU A 248 39.93 -4.89 37.40
N ASP A 249 40.45 -4.42 36.26
CA ASP A 249 41.87 -4.08 36.11
C ASP A 249 42.31 -2.99 37.09
N GLU A 250 41.52 -1.93 37.28
CA GLU A 250 41.80 -0.87 38.28
C GLU A 250 41.85 -1.44 39.71
N ALA A 251 40.94 -2.35 40.07
CA ALA A 251 40.93 -2.99 41.38
C ALA A 251 42.14 -3.92 41.57
N ILE A 252 42.56 -4.63 40.51
CA ILE A 252 43.77 -5.48 40.51
C ILE A 252 45.02 -4.63 40.70
N GLU A 253 45.19 -3.57 39.90
CA GLU A 253 46.31 -2.63 40.01
C GLU A 253 46.39 -2.02 41.41
N THR A 254 45.25 -1.56 41.94
CA THR A 254 45.17 -1.01 43.30
C THR A 254 45.64 -2.02 44.35
N ALA A 255 45.14 -3.27 44.30
CA ALA A 255 45.51 -4.31 45.25
C ALA A 255 47.00 -4.70 45.16
N ILE A 256 47.55 -4.75 43.95
CA ILE A 256 48.96 -5.07 43.71
C ILE A 256 49.87 -3.94 44.22
N ASN A 257 49.52 -2.69 43.94
CA ASN A 257 50.28 -1.53 44.43
C ASN A 257 50.27 -1.47 45.95
N GLN A 258 49.12 -1.70 46.60
CA GLN A 258 49.05 -1.78 48.06
C GLN A 258 49.93 -2.90 48.61
N ALA A 259 49.91 -4.09 47.99
CA ALA A 259 50.74 -5.22 48.42
C ALA A 259 52.25 -4.95 48.24
N LEU A 260 52.64 -4.14 47.24
CA LEU A 260 54.01 -3.67 47.05
C LEU A 260 54.42 -2.65 48.12
N GLU A 261 53.58 -1.66 48.41
CA GLU A 261 53.80 -0.67 49.46
C GLU A 261 53.91 -1.34 50.84
N ASP A 262 53.04 -2.32 51.11
CA ASP A 262 53.06 -3.13 52.32
C ASP A 262 54.24 -4.13 52.37
N ARG A 263 55.06 -4.20 51.30
CA ARG A 263 56.22 -5.11 51.14
C ARG A 263 55.87 -6.59 51.30
N LYS A 264 54.64 -6.96 50.96
CA LYS A 264 54.11 -8.34 51.01
C LYS A 264 54.38 -9.13 49.73
N ILE A 265 54.65 -8.44 48.63
CA ILE A 265 55.13 -9.03 47.38
C ILE A 265 56.42 -8.35 46.91
N ALA A 266 57.25 -9.08 46.18
CA ALA A 266 58.49 -8.54 45.62
C ALA A 266 58.23 -7.89 44.25
N PRO A 267 58.98 -6.83 43.86
CA PRO A 267 58.85 -6.20 42.55
C PRO A 267 58.99 -7.19 41.37
N ALA A 268 59.83 -8.22 41.51
CA ALA A 268 60.02 -9.25 40.50
C ALA A 268 58.78 -10.15 40.28
N THR A 269 57.85 -10.19 41.24
CA THR A 269 56.66 -11.08 41.22
C THR A 269 55.36 -10.36 40.85
N VAL A 270 55.42 -9.06 40.57
CA VAL A 270 54.25 -8.21 40.26
C VAL A 270 53.46 -8.72 39.08
N GLU A 271 54.13 -8.96 37.95
CA GLU A 271 53.47 -9.41 36.72
C GLU A 271 52.84 -10.80 36.88
N TYR A 272 53.47 -11.67 37.67
CA TYR A 272 52.91 -12.98 38.02
C TYR A 272 51.61 -12.84 38.82
N HIS A 273 51.61 -12.00 39.87
CA HIS A 273 50.42 -11.81 40.69
C HIS A 273 49.30 -11.08 39.93
N LYS A 274 49.62 -10.08 39.09
CA LYS A 274 48.66 -9.44 38.18
C LYS A 274 47.99 -10.46 37.26
N ALA A 275 48.77 -11.36 36.66
CA ALA A 275 48.24 -12.42 35.80
C ALA A 275 47.31 -13.38 36.58
N GLN A 276 47.65 -13.72 37.82
CA GLN A 276 46.79 -14.57 38.66
C GLN A 276 45.50 -13.86 39.08
N CYS A 277 45.54 -12.57 39.38
CA CYS A 277 44.36 -11.79 39.75
C CYS A 277 43.32 -11.70 38.62
N ARG A 278 43.75 -11.76 37.36
CA ARG A 278 42.88 -11.76 36.17
C ARG A 278 42.13 -13.07 35.93
N THR A 279 42.41 -14.12 36.70
CA THR A 279 41.64 -15.37 36.66
C THR A 279 40.36 -15.25 37.47
N GLU A 280 39.37 -16.11 37.19
CA GLU A 280 38.08 -16.09 37.91
C GLU A 280 38.29 -16.29 39.42
N GLY A 281 37.84 -15.30 40.22
CA GLY A 281 38.06 -15.25 41.67
C GLY A 281 39.52 -14.99 42.10
N GLY A 282 40.41 -14.66 41.16
CA GLY A 282 41.84 -14.45 41.40
C GLY A 282 42.13 -13.27 42.33
N LEU A 283 41.41 -12.15 42.17
CA LEU A 283 41.58 -10.97 43.03
C LEU A 283 41.28 -11.26 44.50
N GLU A 284 40.21 -11.99 44.80
CA GLU A 284 39.85 -12.34 46.18
C GLU A 284 40.86 -13.31 46.80
N ARG A 285 41.34 -14.28 46.01
CA ARG A 285 42.43 -15.18 46.44
C ARG A 285 43.72 -14.41 46.71
N PHE A 286 44.04 -13.41 45.88
CA PHE A 286 45.20 -12.57 46.08
C PHE A 286 45.09 -11.72 47.34
N LYS A 287 43.93 -11.10 47.60
CA LYS A 287 43.68 -10.36 48.85
C LYS A 287 43.85 -11.26 50.08
N ALA A 288 43.28 -12.46 50.07
CA ALA A 288 43.44 -13.44 51.16
C ALA A 288 44.91 -13.85 51.36
N PHE A 289 45.66 -14.03 50.26
CA PHE A 289 47.10 -14.26 50.33
C PHE A 289 47.82 -13.09 51.01
N VAL A 290 47.55 -11.85 50.58
CA VAL A 290 48.14 -10.62 51.13
C VAL A 290 47.80 -10.45 52.63
N GLU A 291 46.63 -10.87 53.10
CA GLU A 291 46.32 -10.87 54.53
C GLU A 291 47.19 -11.83 55.34
N SER A 292 47.51 -12.99 54.78
CA SER A 292 48.30 -14.03 55.45
C SER A 292 49.82 -13.94 55.21
N ALA A 293 50.24 -13.15 54.21
CA ALA A 293 51.63 -13.10 53.78
C ALA A 293 52.51 -12.32 54.79
N PRO A 294 53.65 -12.89 55.23
CA PRO A 294 54.64 -12.15 56.01
C PRO A 294 55.33 -11.10 55.13
N VAL A 295 55.85 -10.03 55.76
CA VAL A 295 56.65 -9.02 55.06
C VAL A 295 57.89 -9.70 54.47
N VAL A 296 57.99 -9.72 53.13
CA VAL A 296 59.01 -10.48 52.39
C VAL A 296 60.35 -9.76 52.40
N ALA A 297 60.33 -8.43 52.43
CA ALA A 297 61.51 -7.58 52.61
C ALA A 297 61.39 -6.85 53.94
N GLY A 298 61.93 -7.47 55.00
CA GLY A 298 62.08 -6.80 56.29
C GLY A 298 62.95 -5.55 56.18
N ASP A 299 62.74 -4.61 57.11
CA ASP A 299 63.54 -3.40 57.18
C ASP A 299 65.03 -3.78 57.30
N SER A 300 65.84 -3.39 56.30
CA SER A 300 67.26 -3.76 56.29
C SER A 300 68.00 -3.11 57.46
N GLY A 301 67.41 -2.09 58.09
CA GLY A 301 68.04 -1.30 59.15
C GLY A 301 69.29 -0.54 58.66
N LEU A 302 69.48 -0.44 57.34
CA LEU A 302 70.64 0.20 56.70
C LEU A 302 70.32 1.60 56.20
N ASP A 303 69.04 1.95 56.03
CA ASP A 303 68.59 3.23 55.44
C ASP A 303 69.00 4.47 56.27
N GLY A 304 69.40 4.28 57.54
CA GLY A 304 69.89 5.34 58.44
C GLY A 304 71.30 5.12 58.99
N ARG A 305 72.05 4.11 58.52
CA ARG A 305 73.38 3.78 59.09
C ARG A 305 74.48 4.56 58.36
N LYS A 306 74.98 5.63 58.97
CA LYS A 306 76.24 6.27 58.53
C LYS A 306 77.39 5.26 58.63
N VAL A 307 78.22 5.20 57.59
CA VAL A 307 79.44 4.36 57.57
C VAL A 307 80.35 4.77 58.75
N PRO A 308 80.92 3.85 59.54
CA PRO A 308 81.81 4.21 60.63
C PRO A 308 83.05 4.96 60.09
N GLY A 309 83.14 6.26 60.39
CA GLY A 309 84.23 7.13 59.93
C GLY A 309 83.82 8.30 59.02
N ALA A 310 82.54 8.42 58.66
CA ALA A 310 82.04 9.47 57.76
C ALA A 310 82.09 10.93 58.28
N ASP A 311 82.47 11.15 59.54
CA ASP A 311 82.55 12.47 60.18
C ASP A 311 83.98 12.76 60.73
N LYS A 312 85.05 12.41 59.99
CA LYS A 312 86.42 12.89 60.29
C LYS A 312 86.80 14.00 59.31
N ALA A 313 86.81 15.24 59.79
CA ALA A 313 87.35 16.38 59.07
C ALA A 313 88.79 16.11 58.61
N LEU A 314 89.09 16.45 57.35
CA LEU A 314 90.42 16.36 56.75
C LEU A 314 91.41 17.21 57.57
N ASN A 315 92.44 16.58 58.16
CA ASN A 315 93.53 17.31 58.81
C ASN A 315 94.56 17.81 57.77
N ALA A 316 95.35 18.82 58.15
CA ALA A 316 96.25 19.53 57.24
C ALA A 316 97.26 18.61 56.55
N GLU A 317 97.67 17.52 57.20
CA GLU A 317 98.60 16.53 56.67
C GLU A 317 97.98 15.69 55.53
N THR A 318 96.69 15.36 55.63
CA THR A 318 95.99 14.59 54.60
C THR A 318 95.79 15.40 53.32
N LEU A 319 95.48 16.69 53.45
CA LEU A 319 95.39 17.63 52.31
C LEU A 319 96.75 17.81 51.61
N GLN A 320 97.84 17.82 52.38
CA GLN A 320 99.18 17.99 51.82
C GLN A 320 99.62 16.76 51.00
N ILE A 321 99.37 15.55 51.50
CA ILE A 321 99.65 14.30 50.76
C ILE A 321 98.76 14.19 49.52
N ALA A 322 97.49 14.58 49.61
CA ALA A 322 96.57 14.57 48.47
C ALA A 322 97.03 15.50 47.35
N SER A 323 97.48 16.70 47.70
CA SER A 323 98.07 17.65 46.76
C SER A 323 99.35 17.11 46.11
N MET A 324 100.22 16.43 46.88
CA MET A 324 101.42 15.78 46.33
C MET A 324 101.10 14.64 45.35
N MET A 325 99.96 13.97 45.51
CA MET A 325 99.48 12.93 44.60
C MET A 325 98.55 13.46 43.49
N GLY A 326 98.40 14.77 43.36
CA GLY A 326 97.66 15.42 42.28
C GLY A 326 96.13 15.43 42.46
N ASN A 327 95.62 15.17 43.65
CA ASN A 327 94.18 15.20 43.94
C ASN A 327 93.80 16.47 44.73
N SER A 328 92.65 17.04 44.41
CA SER A 328 92.10 18.20 45.12
C SER A 328 91.30 17.80 46.37
N GLU A 329 91.02 18.76 47.24
CA GLU A 329 90.13 18.56 48.39
C GLU A 329 88.72 18.13 47.96
N GLU A 330 88.26 18.64 46.81
CA GLU A 330 86.96 18.31 46.23
C GLU A 330 86.92 16.89 45.68
N ASP A 331 88.03 16.38 45.14
CA ASP A 331 88.14 14.98 44.72
C ASP A 331 88.05 14.01 45.90
N LEU A 332 88.64 14.38 47.04
CA LEU A 332 88.56 13.58 48.26
C LEU A 332 87.16 13.57 48.87
N LYS A 333 86.45 14.70 48.81
CA LYS A 333 85.05 14.79 49.25
C LYS A 333 84.10 14.01 48.34
N THR A 334 84.36 14.03 47.04
CA THR A 334 83.48 13.40 46.04
C THR A 334 83.72 11.91 45.90
N TYR A 335 84.98 11.46 45.91
CA TYR A 335 85.35 10.07 45.60
C TYR A 335 86.03 9.33 46.77
N GLY A 336 86.51 10.06 47.78
CA GLY A 336 87.20 9.49 48.95
C GLY A 336 86.27 9.09 50.11
N GLY A 337 84.99 9.46 50.08
CA GLY A 337 84.00 9.09 51.09
C GLY A 337 84.21 9.77 52.46
N ILE A 338 84.85 10.94 52.47
CA ILE A 338 85.11 11.76 53.66
C ILE A 338 84.34 13.06 53.49
N ASN A 339 83.46 13.41 54.44
CA ASN A 339 82.75 14.71 54.45
C ASN A 339 83.53 15.77 55.22
#